data_AF-A0AAV0MQD3-F1
#
_entry.id   AF-A0AAV0MQD3-F1
#
_cell.length_a   1.000
_cell.length_b   1.000
_cell.length_c   1.000
_cell.angle_alpha   90.00
_cell.angle_beta   90.00
_cell.angle_gamma   90.00
#
_symmetry.space_group_name_H-M   'P 1'
#
loop_
_entity.id
_entity.type
_entity.pdbx_description
1 polymer ?
#
loop_
_entity_poly.entity_id
_entity_poly.type
_entity_poly.pdbx_seq_one_letter_code
_entity_poly.pdbx_strand_id
1 'polypeptide(L)'
;MNHSEEADNPVPKTISNLVVHILDTHVDHLQDTVTKLEMELESVELDLDKGSFALKKQMLDDRRFPKMHLNLQRLLQVIAHGEQVLPRVKEKCSLRGWFACEDINALEEYIGSLRRLKENVGFIANRVTAIQAGLDSWQAEQINKKLYYISFLSIVFLPLSIITGVFGMNVGGVPWTGQDDPALKDGFQNVILICLMMLFLVLLCFLLPWAYTSLASWRRRVAMRRSWSINRKSFLRRTIGMNHRGGYLRL
;
A
#
# COMPACT_ATOMS: atom_id res chain seq x y z
N MET A 1 21.58 -8.66 -28.75
CA MET A 1 22.14 -9.90 -28.17
C MET A 1 21.77 -11.02 -29.10
N ASN A 2 22.76 -11.82 -29.51
CA ASN A 2 22.64 -12.87 -30.51
C ASN A 2 21.49 -13.82 -30.19
N HIS A 3 20.49 -13.87 -31.06
CA HIS A 3 19.62 -15.01 -31.20
C HIS A 3 20.47 -16.12 -31.80
N SER A 4 20.80 -17.14 -31.00
CA SER A 4 21.24 -18.44 -31.49
C SER A 4 20.03 -19.06 -32.19
N GLU A 5 19.86 -18.72 -33.47
CA GLU A 5 19.20 -19.58 -34.44
C GLU A 5 19.99 -20.91 -34.48
N GLU A 6 19.28 -22.03 -34.64
CA GLU A 6 19.77 -23.42 -34.53
C GLU A 6 19.88 -23.99 -33.11
N ALA A 7 18.75 -24.03 -32.40
CA ALA A 7 18.48 -25.22 -31.60
C ALA A 7 17.96 -26.30 -32.57
N ASP A 8 18.70 -27.41 -32.68
CA ASP A 8 18.23 -28.67 -33.24
C ASP A 8 16.80 -28.95 -32.73
N ASN A 9 15.78 -28.65 -33.54
CA ASN A 9 14.43 -29.16 -33.31
C ASN A 9 14.26 -30.38 -34.21
N PRO A 10 14.77 -31.57 -33.83
CA PRO A 10 14.69 -32.73 -34.68
C PRO A 10 13.21 -33.06 -34.90
N VAL A 11 12.80 -33.11 -36.17
CA VAL A 11 11.44 -33.49 -36.56
C VAL A 11 11.08 -34.80 -35.84
N PRO A 12 9.95 -34.86 -35.10
CA PRO A 12 9.62 -36.01 -34.28
C PRO A 12 9.51 -37.27 -35.14
N LYS A 13 10.31 -38.28 -34.80
CA LYS A 13 10.42 -39.54 -35.56
C LYS A 13 9.44 -40.61 -35.09
N THR A 14 8.87 -40.44 -33.89
CA THR A 14 7.94 -41.37 -33.25
C THR A 14 6.75 -40.61 -32.63
N ILE A 15 5.64 -41.32 -32.41
CA ILE A 15 4.44 -40.74 -31.78
C ILE A 15 4.75 -40.28 -30.34
N SER A 16 5.62 -41.00 -29.62
CA SER A 16 6.05 -40.60 -28.27
C SER A 16 6.81 -39.27 -28.28
N ASN A 17 7.76 -39.13 -29.22
CA ASN A 17 8.54 -37.92 -29.39
C ASN A 17 7.67 -36.72 -29.81
N LEU A 18 6.66 -36.95 -30.66
CA LEU A 18 5.68 -35.91 -31.02
C LEU A 18 4.91 -35.38 -29.80
N VAL A 19 4.46 -36.25 -28.89
CA VAL A 19 3.75 -35.84 -27.67
C VAL A 19 4.66 -35.02 -26.75
N VAL A 20 5.90 -35.49 -26.56
CA VAL A 20 6.93 -34.79 -25.77
C VAL A 20 7.20 -33.41 -26.37
N HIS A 21 7.38 -33.32 -27.68
CA HIS A 21 7.65 -32.07 -28.39
C HIS A 21 6.49 -31.06 -28.30
N ILE A 22 5.24 -31.52 -28.39
CA ILE A 22 4.06 -30.65 -28.23
C ILE A 22 4.00 -30.10 -26.80
N LEU A 23 4.21 -30.95 -25.80
CA LEU A 23 4.18 -30.53 -24.40
C LEU A 23 5.28 -29.52 -24.08
N ASP A 24 6.49 -29.76 -24.59
CA ASP A 24 7.64 -28.86 -24.47
C ASP A 24 7.33 -27.48 -25.06
N THR A 25 6.89 -27.44 -26.33
CA THR A 25 6.51 -26.20 -27.01
C THR A 25 5.42 -25.42 -26.25
N HIS A 26 4.46 -26.12 -25.65
CA HIS A 26 3.43 -25.47 -24.84
C HIS A 26 3.96 -24.89 -23.52
N VAL A 27 4.87 -25.60 -22.85
CA VAL A 27 5.51 -25.10 -21.62
C VAL A 27 6.38 -23.88 -21.93
N ASP A 28 7.13 -23.90 -23.01
CA ASP A 28 7.93 -22.75 -23.48
C ASP A 28 7.05 -21.53 -23.76
N HIS A 29 5.94 -21.71 -24.48
CA HIS A 29 5.01 -20.61 -24.73
C HIS A 29 4.40 -20.05 -23.44
N LEU A 30 4.12 -20.91 -22.44
CA LEU A 30 3.66 -20.45 -21.13
C LEU A 30 4.75 -19.64 -20.42
N GLN A 31 6.01 -20.09 -20.49
CA GLN A 31 7.14 -19.39 -19.91
C GLN A 31 7.32 -17.99 -20.54
N ASP A 32 7.29 -17.88 -21.86
CA ASP A 32 7.34 -16.60 -22.57
C ASP A 32 6.21 -15.66 -22.17
N THR A 33 5.00 -16.21 -22.01
CA THR A 33 3.84 -15.43 -21.56
C THR A 33 4.04 -14.90 -20.14
N VAL A 34 4.60 -15.71 -19.24
CA VAL A 34 4.90 -15.29 -17.86
C VAL A 34 5.98 -14.22 -17.84
N THR A 35 7.07 -14.40 -18.60
CA THR A 35 8.14 -13.41 -18.71
C THR A 35 7.62 -12.07 -19.24
N LYS A 36 6.72 -12.10 -20.23
CA LYS A 36 6.08 -10.87 -20.73
C LYS A 36 5.23 -10.16 -19.67
N LEU A 37 4.46 -10.92 -18.88
CA LEU A 37 3.68 -10.36 -17.77
C LEU A 37 4.58 -9.79 -16.66
N GLU A 38 5.71 -10.44 -16.39
CA GLU A 38 6.68 -9.96 -15.41
C GLU A 38 7.34 -8.65 -15.87
N MET A 39 7.74 -8.54 -17.14
CA MET A 39 8.27 -7.30 -17.71
C MET A 39 7.23 -6.16 -17.69
N GLU A 40 5.96 -6.48 -17.99
CA GLU A 40 4.86 -5.50 -17.88
C GLU A 40 4.71 -5.01 -16.43
N LEU A 41 4.72 -5.92 -15.46
CA LEU A 41 4.67 -5.58 -14.04
C LEU A 41 5.84 -4.69 -13.61
N GLU A 42 7.07 -5.03 -14.01
CA GLU A 42 8.27 -4.25 -13.68
C GLU A 42 8.20 -2.83 -14.27
N SER A 43 7.75 -2.70 -15.52
CA SER A 43 7.58 -1.37 -16.15
C SER A 43 6.58 -0.49 -15.39
N VAL A 44 5.51 -1.12 -14.89
CA VAL A 44 4.46 -0.46 -14.12
C VAL A 44 4.95 -0.09 -12.72
N GLU A 45 5.72 -0.96 -12.06
CA GLU A 45 6.37 -0.70 -10.77
C GLU A 45 7.32 0.50 -10.87
N LEU A 46 8.16 0.55 -11.92
CA LEU A 46 9.05 1.69 -12.16
C LEU A 46 8.30 3.01 -12.32
N ASP A 47 7.15 2.99 -13.00
CA ASP A 47 6.33 4.18 -13.15
C ASP A 47 5.65 4.59 -11.83
N LEU A 48 5.31 3.62 -10.96
CA LEU A 48 4.86 3.88 -9.60
C LEU A 48 5.93 4.56 -8.73
N ASP A 49 7.18 4.11 -8.85
CA ASP A 49 8.32 4.61 -8.09
C ASP A 49 8.71 6.04 -8.48
N LYS A 50 8.52 6.41 -9.76
CA LYS A 50 8.67 7.80 -10.23
C LYS A 50 7.72 8.79 -9.53
N GLY A 51 6.72 8.29 -8.77
CA GLY A 51 6.06 9.07 -7.72
C GLY A 51 5.08 10.12 -8.19
N SER A 52 4.75 10.20 -9.49
CA SER A 52 3.77 11.17 -9.99
C SER A 52 2.36 10.80 -9.51
N PHE A 53 1.75 11.69 -8.72
CA PHE A 53 0.37 11.57 -8.24
C PHE A 53 -0.62 11.30 -9.39
N ALA A 54 -0.41 11.96 -10.52
CA ALA A 54 -1.25 11.81 -11.71
C ALA A 54 -1.19 10.39 -12.28
N LEU A 55 -0.02 9.77 -12.24
CA LEU A 55 0.21 8.43 -12.78
C LEU A 55 -0.39 7.35 -11.86
N LYS A 56 -0.21 7.47 -10.54
CA LYS A 56 -0.89 6.58 -9.57
C LYS A 56 -2.41 6.66 -9.69
N LYS A 57 -2.95 7.87 -9.91
CA LYS A 57 -4.39 8.06 -10.14
C LYS A 57 -4.85 7.43 -11.46
N GLN A 58 -4.12 7.63 -12.56
CA GLN A 58 -4.45 7.05 -13.86
C GLN A 58 -4.46 5.51 -13.80
N MET A 59 -3.54 4.89 -13.06
CA MET A 59 -3.49 3.43 -12.93
C MET A 59 -4.68 2.85 -12.14
N LEU A 60 -5.19 3.57 -11.14
CA LEU A 60 -6.42 3.23 -10.42
C LEU A 60 -7.63 3.30 -11.37
N ASP A 61 -7.71 4.37 -12.18
CA ASP A 61 -8.82 4.59 -13.10
C ASP A 61 -8.85 3.53 -14.24
N ASP A 62 -7.69 3.14 -14.76
CA ASP A 62 -7.57 2.16 -15.86
C ASP A 62 -7.86 0.70 -15.42
N ARG A 63 -7.99 0.45 -14.11
CA ARG A 63 -8.12 -0.90 -13.49
C ARG A 63 -7.03 -1.87 -13.97
N ARG A 64 -5.80 -1.41 -14.18
CA ARG A 64 -4.72 -2.24 -14.73
C ARG A 64 -4.32 -3.38 -13.79
N PHE A 65 -4.11 -3.08 -12.51
CA PHE A 65 -3.73 -4.09 -11.51
C PHE A 65 -4.80 -5.18 -11.32
N PRO A 66 -6.10 -4.86 -11.17
CA PRO A 66 -7.14 -5.88 -11.15
C PRO A 66 -7.14 -6.77 -12.39
N LYS A 67 -6.96 -6.21 -13.59
CA LYS A 67 -6.91 -6.98 -14.85
C LYS A 67 -5.70 -7.91 -14.88
N MET A 68 -4.52 -7.41 -14.50
CA MET A 68 -3.29 -8.21 -14.47
C MET A 68 -3.37 -9.32 -13.42
N HIS A 69 -3.91 -9.03 -12.24
CA HIS A 69 -4.18 -10.03 -11.20
C HIS A 69 -5.10 -11.14 -11.72
N LEU A 70 -6.22 -10.79 -12.36
CA LEU A 70 -7.15 -11.78 -12.94
C LEU A 70 -6.48 -12.63 -14.03
N ASN A 71 -5.66 -12.03 -14.89
CA ASN A 71 -4.94 -12.77 -15.93
C ASN A 71 -3.92 -13.75 -15.34
N LEU A 72 -3.15 -13.32 -14.33
CA LEU A 72 -2.22 -14.18 -13.60
C LEU A 72 -2.94 -15.30 -12.87
N GLN A 73 -4.10 -15.04 -12.25
CA GLN A 73 -4.91 -16.07 -11.61
C GLN A 73 -5.44 -17.11 -12.61
N ARG A 74 -5.94 -16.67 -13.77
CA ARG A 74 -6.37 -17.61 -14.83
C ARG A 74 -5.21 -18.48 -15.31
N LEU A 75 -4.03 -17.86 -15.52
CA LEU A 75 -2.83 -18.58 -15.93
C LEU A 75 -2.39 -19.60 -14.88
N LEU A 76 -2.34 -19.18 -13.61
CA LEU A 76 -2.02 -20.05 -12.48
C LEU A 76 -2.98 -21.24 -12.38
N GLN A 77 -4.28 -21.01 -12.62
CA GLN A 77 -5.28 -22.08 -12.60
C GLN A 77 -5.04 -23.09 -13.73
N VAL A 78 -4.74 -22.64 -14.95
CA VAL A 78 -4.41 -23.52 -16.08
C VAL A 78 -3.16 -24.34 -15.79
N ILE A 79 -2.10 -23.70 -15.30
CA ILE A 79 -0.84 -24.36 -14.92
C ILE A 79 -1.07 -25.37 -13.79
N ALA A 80 -1.86 -25.02 -12.78
CA ALA A 80 -2.19 -25.91 -11.67
C ALA A 80 -2.97 -27.15 -12.14
N HIS A 81 -3.89 -27.01 -13.10
CA HIS A 81 -4.55 -28.14 -13.73
C HIS A 81 -3.57 -29.01 -14.54
N GLY A 82 -2.67 -28.39 -15.31
CA GLY A 82 -1.63 -29.10 -16.04
C GLY A 82 -0.74 -29.94 -15.12
N GLU A 83 -0.30 -29.37 -13.99
CA GLU A 83 0.53 -30.05 -13.00
C GLU A 83 -0.16 -31.26 -12.34
N GLN A 84 -1.48 -31.26 -12.25
CA GLN A 84 -2.26 -32.41 -11.74
C GLN A 84 -2.48 -33.50 -12.79
N VAL A 85 -2.61 -33.12 -14.07
CA VAL A 85 -2.95 -34.05 -15.16
C VAL A 85 -1.71 -34.73 -15.72
N LEU A 86 -0.60 -34.00 -15.91
CA LEU A 86 0.61 -34.52 -16.54
C LEU A 86 1.23 -35.74 -15.82
N PRO A 87 1.29 -35.82 -14.49
CA PRO A 87 1.76 -37.03 -13.81
C PRO A 87 0.92 -38.27 -14.12
N ARG A 88 -0.40 -38.11 -14.26
CA ARG A 88 -1.31 -39.20 -14.64
C ARG A 88 -1.12 -39.62 -16.10
N VAL A 89 -0.81 -38.66 -16.97
CA VAL A 89 -0.45 -38.94 -18.38
C VAL A 89 0.85 -39.72 -18.42
N LYS A 90 1.87 -39.31 -17.65
CA LYS A 90 3.15 -40.01 -17.54
C LYS A 90 2.97 -41.47 -17.12
N GLU A 91 2.19 -41.73 -16.07
CA GLU A 91 1.90 -43.09 -15.58
C GLU A 91 1.22 -43.96 -16.67
N LYS A 92 0.25 -43.39 -17.39
CA LYS A 92 -0.41 -44.11 -18.49
C LYS A 92 0.52 -44.36 -19.67
N CYS A 93 1.43 -43.43 -19.98
CA CYS A 93 2.42 -43.59 -21.03
C CYS A 93 3.46 -44.66 -20.66
N SER A 94 3.91 -44.72 -19.40
CA SER A 94 4.89 -45.72 -18.95
C SER A 94 4.38 -47.16 -19.01
N LEU A 95 3.06 -47.36 -18.97
CA LEU A 95 2.43 -48.68 -19.11
C LEU A 95 2.33 -49.16 -20.57
N ARG A 96 2.69 -48.32 -21.54
CA ARG A 96 2.58 -48.64 -22.97
C ARG A 96 3.95 -48.91 -23.58
N GLY A 97 4.12 -50.07 -24.22
CA GLY A 97 5.41 -50.48 -24.81
C GLY A 97 5.87 -49.70 -26.05
N TRP A 98 5.13 -48.70 -26.51
CA TRP A 98 5.52 -47.80 -27.62
C TRP A 98 6.11 -46.47 -27.16
N PHE A 99 6.20 -46.24 -25.84
CA PHE A 99 6.81 -45.06 -25.24
C PHE A 99 8.23 -45.41 -24.78
N ALA A 100 9.22 -44.66 -25.27
CA ALA A 100 10.63 -44.87 -24.90
C ALA A 100 10.89 -44.39 -23.46
N CYS A 101 11.87 -44.99 -22.77
CA CYS A 101 12.25 -44.58 -21.41
C CYS A 101 12.78 -43.14 -21.38
N GLU A 102 13.47 -42.72 -22.44
CA GLU A 102 14.00 -41.38 -22.63
C GLU A 102 12.86 -40.34 -22.67
N ASP A 103 11.79 -40.63 -23.40
CA ASP A 103 10.60 -39.77 -23.52
C ASP A 103 9.84 -39.65 -22.19
N ILE A 104 9.86 -40.71 -21.36
CA ILE A 104 9.26 -40.68 -20.00
C ILE A 104 10.07 -39.78 -19.07
N ASN A 105 11.40 -39.82 -19.16
CA ASN A 105 12.27 -38.96 -18.38
C ASN A 105 12.14 -37.49 -18.78
N ALA A 106 12.05 -37.21 -20.09
CA ALA A 106 11.77 -35.85 -20.59
C ALA A 106 10.42 -35.31 -20.06
N LEU A 107 9.39 -36.16 -20.03
CA LEU A 107 8.08 -35.79 -19.46
C LEU A 107 8.16 -35.47 -17.96
N GLU A 108 9.00 -36.19 -17.19
CA GLU A 108 9.24 -35.88 -15.77
C GLU A 108 9.92 -34.53 -15.59
N GLU A 109 10.91 -34.22 -16.44
CA GLU A 109 11.58 -32.92 -16.43
C GLU A 109 10.59 -31.78 -16.70
N TYR A 110 9.70 -31.93 -17.69
CA TYR A 110 8.67 -30.94 -18.00
C TYR A 110 7.65 -30.76 -16.88
N ILE A 111 7.26 -31.84 -16.20
CA ILE A 111 6.41 -31.74 -15.00
C ILE A 111 7.13 -30.92 -13.91
N GLY A 112 8.43 -31.14 -13.74
CA GLY A 112 9.28 -30.34 -12.85
C GLY A 112 9.32 -28.86 -13.24
N SER A 113 9.54 -28.56 -14.52
CA SER A 113 9.55 -27.19 -15.05
C SER A 113 8.20 -26.50 -14.89
N LEU A 114 7.08 -27.19 -15.17
CA LEU A 114 5.74 -26.66 -14.98
C LEU A 114 5.45 -26.35 -13.50
N ARG A 115 5.93 -27.18 -12.57
CA ARG A 115 5.82 -26.93 -11.12
C ARG A 115 6.58 -25.67 -10.71
N ARG A 116 7.81 -25.48 -11.20
CA ARG A 116 8.57 -24.24 -10.96
C ARG A 116 7.87 -23.02 -11.56
N LEU A 117 7.32 -23.16 -12.78
CA LEU A 117 6.58 -22.08 -13.43
C LEU A 117 5.33 -21.68 -12.61
N LYS A 118 4.60 -22.65 -12.05
CA LYS A 118 3.47 -22.41 -11.15
C LYS A 118 3.87 -21.57 -9.93
N GLU A 119 4.98 -21.92 -9.29
CA GLU A 119 5.50 -21.20 -8.14
C GLU A 119 5.88 -19.76 -8.51
N ASN A 120 6.56 -19.56 -9.64
CA ASN A 120 6.93 -18.25 -10.16
C ASN A 120 5.68 -17.37 -10.43
N VAL A 121 4.68 -17.91 -11.13
CA VAL A 121 3.41 -17.20 -11.37
C VAL A 121 2.70 -16.87 -10.05
N GLY A 122 2.73 -17.78 -9.09
CA GLY A 122 2.20 -17.54 -7.74
C GLY A 122 2.90 -16.38 -7.03
N PHE A 123 4.23 -16.30 -7.12
CA PHE A 123 5.00 -15.19 -6.58
C PHE A 123 4.63 -13.85 -7.23
N ILE A 124 4.55 -13.81 -8.57
CA ILE A 124 4.15 -12.61 -9.31
C ILE A 124 2.72 -12.17 -8.92
N ALA A 125 1.78 -13.10 -8.82
CA ALA A 125 0.41 -12.80 -8.40
C ALA A 125 0.33 -12.20 -6.99
N ASN A 126 1.12 -12.72 -6.05
CA ASN A 126 1.25 -12.14 -4.71
C ASN A 126 1.85 -10.74 -4.74
N ARG A 127 2.87 -10.51 -5.58
CA ARG A 127 3.50 -9.20 -5.77
C ARG A 127 2.50 -8.16 -6.29
N VAL A 128 1.71 -8.51 -7.31
CA VAL A 128 0.61 -7.68 -7.83
C VAL A 128 -0.42 -7.35 -6.75
N THR A 129 -0.76 -8.33 -5.92
CA THR A 129 -1.74 -8.14 -4.82
C THR A 129 -1.23 -7.16 -3.78
N ALA A 130 0.06 -7.24 -3.43
CA ALA A 130 0.69 -6.30 -2.51
C ALA A 130 0.70 -4.86 -3.06
N ILE A 131 0.98 -4.69 -4.35
CA ILE A 131 0.95 -3.37 -5.01
C ILE A 131 -0.46 -2.81 -5.04
N GLN A 132 -1.45 -3.63 -5.37
CA GLN A 132 -2.85 -3.23 -5.36
C GLN A 132 -3.28 -2.76 -3.96
N ALA A 133 -2.93 -3.51 -2.91
CA ALA A 133 -3.22 -3.11 -1.53
C ALA A 133 -2.52 -1.78 -1.15
N GLY A 134 -1.28 -1.58 -1.60
CA GLY A 134 -0.57 -0.31 -1.41
C GLY A 134 -1.24 0.89 -2.10
N LEU A 135 -1.75 0.69 -3.31
CA LEU A 135 -2.51 1.69 -4.06
C LEU A 135 -3.85 2.01 -3.41
N ASP A 136 -4.58 1.00 -2.94
CA ASP A 136 -5.85 1.17 -2.23
C ASP A 136 -5.63 1.95 -0.92
N SER A 137 -4.58 1.61 -0.17
CA SER A 137 -4.20 2.35 1.04
C SER A 137 -3.85 3.81 0.73
N TRP A 138 -3.08 4.06 -0.34
CA TRP A 138 -2.77 5.41 -0.78
C TRP A 138 -4.02 6.19 -1.19
N GLN A 139 -4.96 5.56 -1.91
CA GLN A 139 -6.21 6.19 -2.31
C GLN A 139 -7.07 6.55 -1.09
N ALA A 140 -7.16 5.65 -0.11
CA ALA A 140 -7.85 5.90 1.15
C ALA A 140 -7.25 7.10 1.90
N GLU A 141 -5.92 7.22 1.94
CA GLU A 141 -5.24 8.38 2.53
C GLU A 141 -5.62 9.69 1.82
N GLN A 142 -5.69 9.69 0.49
CA GLN A 142 -6.13 10.88 -0.26
C GLN A 142 -7.58 11.25 0.01
N ILE A 143 -8.47 10.25 0.12
CA ILE A 143 -9.88 10.47 0.45
C ILE A 143 -9.99 11.05 1.87
N ASN A 144 -9.27 10.47 2.83
CA ASN A 144 -9.24 10.94 4.22
C ASN A 144 -8.72 12.37 4.32
N LYS A 145 -7.65 12.71 3.59
CA LYS A 145 -7.13 14.08 3.55
C LYS A 145 -8.15 15.08 2.98
N LYS A 146 -8.87 14.71 1.91
CA LYS A 146 -9.94 15.54 1.34
C LYS A 146 -11.11 15.68 2.32
N LEU A 147 -11.52 14.60 2.95
CA LEU A 147 -12.60 14.58 3.94
C LEU A 147 -12.26 15.44 5.16
N TYR A 148 -10.98 15.46 5.58
CA TYR A 148 -10.49 16.35 6.62
C TYR A 148 -10.73 17.82 6.27
N TYR A 149 -10.39 18.26 5.05
CA TYR A 149 -10.63 19.63 4.62
C TYR A 149 -12.12 19.98 4.54
N ILE A 150 -12.95 19.07 4.03
CA ILE A 150 -14.41 19.26 3.98
C ILE A 150 -14.98 19.37 5.39
N SER A 151 -14.58 18.48 6.30
CA SER A 151 -15.00 18.50 7.70
C SER A 151 -14.62 19.80 8.40
N PHE A 152 -13.38 20.26 8.17
CA PHE A 152 -12.91 21.55 8.69
C PHE A 152 -13.78 22.70 8.17
N LEU A 153 -14.05 22.73 6.86
CA LEU A 153 -14.89 23.74 6.23
C LEU A 153 -16.32 23.74 6.79
N SER A 154 -16.90 22.57 7.01
CA SER A 154 -18.22 22.40 7.62
C SER A 154 -18.28 22.94 9.05
N ILE A 155 -17.25 22.72 9.87
CA ILE A 155 -17.22 23.24 11.25
C ILE A 155 -17.15 24.77 11.28
N VAL A 156 -16.51 25.38 10.28
CA VAL A 156 -16.48 26.85 10.14
C VAL A 156 -17.83 27.39 9.64
N PHE A 157 -18.42 26.77 8.61
CA PHE A 157 -19.63 27.30 7.99
C PHE A 157 -20.94 26.93 8.69
N LEU A 158 -21.03 25.79 9.36
CA LEU A 158 -22.24 25.38 10.09
C LEU A 158 -22.73 26.48 11.05
N PRO A 159 -21.90 27.04 11.93
CA PRO A 159 -22.39 27.99 12.92
C PRO A 159 -22.61 29.40 12.30
N LEU A 160 -21.84 29.77 11.26
CA LEU A 160 -22.11 30.96 10.44
C LEU A 160 -23.47 30.87 9.74
N SER A 161 -23.77 29.70 9.14
CA SER A 161 -25.01 29.45 8.41
C SER A 161 -26.22 29.53 9.32
N ILE A 162 -26.11 29.08 10.58
CA ILE A 162 -27.16 29.22 11.59
C ILE A 162 -27.42 30.69 11.88
N ILE A 163 -26.37 31.49 12.11
CA ILE A 163 -26.53 32.93 12.39
C ILE A 163 -27.19 33.62 11.19
N THR A 164 -26.62 33.48 9.99
CA THR A 164 -27.17 34.13 8.80
C THR A 164 -28.58 33.63 8.47
N GLY A 165 -28.88 32.36 8.79
CA GLY A 165 -30.22 31.79 8.66
C GLY A 165 -31.21 32.50 9.57
N VAL A 166 -30.93 32.59 10.88
CA VAL A 166 -31.80 33.25 11.87
C VAL A 166 -32.06 34.72 11.51
N PHE A 167 -31.02 35.47 11.13
CA PHE A 167 -31.15 36.89 10.75
C PHE A 167 -31.73 37.09 9.34
N GLY A 168 -31.71 36.06 8.48
CA GLY A 168 -32.31 36.09 7.15
C GLY A 168 -33.79 35.71 7.12
N MET A 169 -34.34 35.20 8.24
CA MET A 169 -35.77 34.89 8.34
C MET A 169 -36.59 36.17 8.42
N ASN A 170 -37.64 36.28 7.60
CA ASN A 170 -38.56 37.41 7.61
C ASN A 170 -39.60 37.27 8.73
N VAL A 171 -39.14 37.28 9.98
CA VAL A 171 -39.95 37.14 11.20
C VAL A 171 -39.71 38.31 12.14
N GLY A 172 -40.77 38.80 12.78
CA GLY A 172 -40.67 39.89 13.76
C GLY A 172 -40.05 39.44 15.08
N GLY A 173 -39.39 40.34 15.79
CA GLY A 173 -38.83 40.09 17.13
C GLY A 173 -37.38 39.60 17.16
N VAL A 174 -36.67 39.58 16.03
CA VAL A 174 -35.22 39.30 15.99
C VAL A 174 -34.45 40.49 16.59
N PRO A 175 -33.54 40.28 17.55
CA PRO A 175 -32.77 41.37 18.15
C PRO A 175 -31.96 42.12 17.08
N TRP A 176 -31.73 43.42 17.28
CA TRP A 176 -30.97 44.28 16.36
C TRP A 176 -31.59 44.55 14.97
N THR A 177 -32.87 44.23 14.75
CA THR A 177 -33.58 44.49 13.48
C THR A 177 -34.48 45.74 13.48
N GLY A 178 -34.83 46.28 14.65
CA GLY A 178 -35.66 47.48 14.77
C GLY A 178 -34.88 48.74 14.40
N GLN A 179 -35.25 49.39 13.29
CA GLN A 179 -34.59 50.61 12.79
C GLN A 179 -35.06 51.90 13.47
N ASP A 180 -36.16 51.85 14.24
CA ASP A 180 -36.79 53.02 14.84
C ASP A 180 -36.07 53.54 16.11
N ASP A 181 -35.20 52.73 16.70
CA ASP A 181 -34.50 53.06 17.94
C ASP A 181 -33.06 53.54 17.64
N PRO A 182 -32.65 54.78 18.01
CA PRO A 182 -31.31 55.29 17.72
C PRO A 182 -30.18 54.51 18.42
N ALA A 183 -30.51 53.73 19.46
CA ALA A 183 -29.59 52.80 20.13
C ALA A 183 -29.30 51.51 19.33
N LEU A 184 -30.11 51.18 18.31
CA LEU A 184 -29.99 49.95 17.51
C LEU A 184 -29.27 50.15 16.16
N LYS A 185 -28.79 51.37 15.86
CA LYS A 185 -28.14 51.70 14.58
C LYS A 185 -26.95 50.79 14.21
N ASP A 186 -26.26 50.26 15.21
CA ASP A 186 -25.08 49.38 15.02
C ASP A 186 -25.45 47.88 14.97
N GLY A 187 -26.73 47.53 14.79
CA GLY A 187 -27.21 46.16 14.81
C GLY A 187 -26.49 45.21 13.83
N PHE A 188 -26.27 45.67 12.60
CA PHE A 188 -25.52 44.90 11.60
C PHE A 188 -24.06 44.67 12.00
N GLN A 189 -23.40 45.67 12.61
CA GLN A 189 -22.03 45.56 13.10
C GLN A 189 -21.94 44.56 14.26
N ASN A 190 -22.93 44.54 15.15
CA ASN A 190 -23.01 43.58 16.25
C ASN A 190 -23.12 42.13 15.74
N VAL A 191 -23.94 41.87 14.71
CA VAL A 191 -24.06 40.54 14.09
C VAL A 191 -22.75 40.10 13.44
N ILE A 192 -22.08 40.99 12.71
CA ILE A 192 -20.74 40.72 12.14
C ILE A 192 -19.73 40.40 13.26
N LEU A 193 -19.76 41.15 14.36
CA LEU A 193 -18.86 40.92 15.50
C LEU A 193 -19.12 39.57 16.15
N ILE A 194 -20.37 39.14 16.29
CA ILE A 194 -20.73 37.80 16.79
C ILE A 194 -20.22 36.71 15.84
N CYS A 195 -20.39 36.87 14.52
CA CYS A 195 -19.87 35.94 13.52
C CYS A 195 -18.34 35.81 13.59
N LEU A 196 -17.63 36.93 13.69
CA LEU A 196 -16.17 36.95 13.83
C LEU A 196 -15.71 36.32 15.14
N MET A 197 -16.38 36.62 16.26
CA MET A 197 -16.08 36.02 17.56
C MET A 197 -16.27 34.52 17.56
N MET A 198 -17.34 34.01 16.91
CA MET A 198 -17.55 32.57 16.78
C MET A 198 -16.50 31.92 15.88
N LEU A 199 -16.15 32.53 14.75
CA LEU A 199 -15.10 32.01 13.89
C LEU A 199 -13.75 31.96 14.62
N PHE A 200 -13.44 32.99 15.41
CA PHE A 200 -12.27 33.01 16.27
C PHE A 200 -12.30 31.91 17.35
N LEU A 201 -13.45 31.71 18.01
CA LEU A 201 -13.64 30.64 19.00
C LEU A 201 -13.41 29.25 18.39
N VAL A 202 -13.96 29.01 17.20
CA VAL A 202 -13.77 27.75 16.45
C VAL A 202 -12.28 27.55 16.12
N LEU A 203 -11.60 28.55 15.57
CA LEU A 203 -10.16 28.48 15.29
C LEU A 203 -9.34 28.23 16.56
N LEU A 204 -9.68 28.89 17.67
CA LEU A 204 -9.02 28.70 18.96
C LEU A 204 -9.19 27.26 19.46
N CYS A 205 -10.40 26.70 19.39
CA CYS A 205 -10.66 25.30 19.71
C CYS A 205 -9.80 24.32 18.90
N PHE A 206 -9.43 24.64 17.66
CA PHE A 206 -8.51 23.83 16.84
C PHE A 206 -7.03 24.03 17.20
N LEU A 207 -6.63 25.24 17.62
CA LEU A 207 -5.24 25.55 18.00
C LEU A 207 -4.87 25.02 19.40
N LEU A 208 -5.84 24.95 20.31
CA LEU A 208 -5.63 24.51 21.71
C LEU A 208 -5.08 23.07 21.82
N PRO A 209 -5.59 22.05 21.11
CA PRO A 209 -5.02 20.70 21.11
C PRO A 209 -3.59 20.65 20.56
N TRP A 210 -3.30 21.43 19.51
CA TRP A 210 -1.95 21.52 18.95
C TRP A 210 -0.96 22.18 19.92
N ALA A 211 -1.37 23.27 20.57
CA ALA A 211 -0.56 23.93 21.59
C ALA A 211 -0.34 23.01 22.81
N TYR A 212 -1.37 22.31 23.27
CA TYR A 212 -1.29 21.37 24.39
C TYR A 212 -0.33 20.21 24.10
N THR A 213 -0.45 19.58 22.92
CA THR A 213 0.41 18.45 22.54
C THR A 213 1.86 18.88 22.33
N SER A 214 2.10 20.05 21.73
CA SER A 214 3.43 20.62 21.60
C SER A 214 4.08 20.87 22.96
N LEU A 215 3.34 21.49 23.89
CA LEU A 215 3.83 21.78 25.25
C LEU A 215 4.08 20.50 26.07
N ALA A 216 3.23 19.48 25.92
CA ALA A 216 3.41 18.17 26.53
C ALA A 216 4.63 17.42 25.96
N SER A 217 4.86 17.50 24.64
CA SER A 217 6.05 16.93 23.99
C SER A 217 7.34 17.64 24.44
N TRP A 218 7.27 18.96 24.63
CA TRP A 218 8.38 19.77 25.12
C TRP A 218 8.68 19.46 26.60
N ARG A 219 7.66 19.36 27.46
CA ARG A 219 7.83 18.92 28.87
C ARG A 219 8.47 17.53 28.96
N ARG A 220 8.07 16.57 28.13
CA ARG A 220 8.69 15.24 28.08
C ARG A 220 10.18 15.29 27.68
N ARG A 221 10.53 16.11 26.67
CA ARG A 221 11.94 16.34 26.30
C ARG A 221 12.77 16.99 27.41
N VAL A 222 12.19 17.95 28.13
CA VAL A 222 12.85 18.62 29.27
C VAL A 222 13.04 17.67 30.46
N ALA A 223 12.06 16.81 30.75
CA ALA A 223 12.16 15.80 31.81
C ALA A 223 13.27 14.76 31.52
N MET A 224 13.39 14.31 30.27
CA MET A 224 14.46 13.40 29.83
C MET A 224 15.87 14.01 29.98
N ARG A 225 16.05 15.31 29.70
CA ARG A 225 17.33 15.99 29.95
C ARG A 225 17.69 16.05 31.43
N ARG A 226 16.71 16.26 32.32
CA ARG A 226 16.94 16.27 33.76
C ARG A 226 17.31 14.88 34.31
N SER A 227 16.63 13.81 33.87
CA SER A 227 16.94 12.44 34.30
C SER A 227 18.33 11.98 33.85
N TRP A 228 18.77 12.38 32.64
CA TRP A 228 20.13 12.10 32.16
C TRP A 228 21.21 12.79 33.01
N SER A 229 20.97 14.03 33.48
CA SER A 229 21.91 14.74 34.36
C SER A 229 22.05 14.10 35.75
N ILE A 230 20.95 13.51 36.27
CA ILE A 230 20.92 12.83 37.57
C ILE A 230 21.64 11.48 37.47
N ASN A 231 21.41 10.74 36.39
CA ASN A 231 22.05 9.44 36.20
C ASN A 231 23.55 9.57 35.86
N ARG A 232 23.98 10.66 35.22
CA ARG A 232 25.41 10.95 35.01
C ARG A 232 26.12 11.27 36.33
N LYS A 233 25.46 11.95 37.27
CA LYS A 233 26.00 12.21 38.62
C LYS A 233 26.04 10.96 39.50
N SER A 234 25.07 10.05 39.40
CA SER A 234 25.09 8.78 40.13
C SER A 234 26.20 7.85 39.64
N PHE A 235 26.47 7.81 38.34
CA PHE A 235 27.55 7.01 37.74
C PHE A 235 28.93 7.47 38.21
N LEU A 236 29.21 8.78 38.17
CA LEU A 236 30.47 9.37 38.66
C LEU A 236 30.70 9.13 40.16
N ARG A 237 29.65 9.15 40.99
CA ARG A 237 29.76 8.87 42.42
C ARG A 237 30.06 7.39 42.70
N ARG A 238 29.62 6.46 41.84
CA ARG A 238 29.93 5.02 41.96
C ARG A 238 31.38 4.69 41.59
N THR A 239 31.94 5.38 40.60
CA THR A 239 33.35 5.18 40.21
C THR A 239 34.33 5.69 41.27
N ILE A 240 33.99 6.78 41.97
CA ILE A 240 34.82 7.31 43.07
C ILE A 240 34.78 6.39 44.30
N GLY A 241 33.66 5.71 44.57
CA GLY A 241 33.54 4.78 45.71
C GLY A 241 34.22 3.42 45.51
N MET A 242 34.45 2.98 44.27
CA MET A 242 35.11 1.70 43.98
C MET A 242 36.64 1.75 44.09
N ASN A 243 37.25 2.93 44.05
CA ASN A 243 38.72 3.05 44.06
C ASN A 243 39.33 3.04 45.48
N HIS A 244 38.53 2.82 46.52
CA HIS A 244 38.98 2.86 47.93
C HIS A 244 38.88 1.50 48.66
N ARG A 245 38.59 0.38 47.97
CA ARG A 245 38.40 -0.94 48.60
C ARG A 245 39.21 -2.09 47.96
N GLY A 246 40.37 -1.79 47.38
CA GLY A 246 41.24 -2.80 46.74
C GLY A 246 42.63 -2.87 47.35
N GLY A 247 42.73 -3.28 48.62
CA GLY A 247 44.00 -3.60 49.26
C GLY A 247 43.77 -4.59 50.39
N TYR A 248 44.66 -5.56 50.54
CA TYR A 248 44.69 -6.64 51.55
C TYR A 248 43.84 -7.89 51.23
N LEU A 249 44.48 -8.89 50.62
CA LEU A 249 44.77 -10.19 51.26
C LEU A 249 45.30 -11.19 50.21
N ARG A 250 46.62 -11.43 50.27
CA ARG A 250 47.28 -12.64 49.76
C ARG A 250 48.24 -13.09 50.86
N LEU A 251 47.93 -14.22 51.49
CA LEU A 251 48.80 -15.27 52.00
C LEU A 251 47.90 -16.41 52.49
#